data_AF-A0A1Y1K7M0-F1
#
_entry.id   AF-A0A1Y1K7M0-F1
#
_cell.length_a   1.000
_cell.length_b   1.000
_cell.length_c   1.000
_cell.angle_alpha   90.00
_cell.angle_beta   90.00
_cell.angle_gamma   90.00
#
_symmetry.space_group_name_H-M   'P 1'
#
loop_
_entity.id
_entity.type
_entity.pdbx_description
1 polymer ?
#
loop_
_entity_poly.entity_id
_entity_poly.type
_entity_poly.pdbx_seq_one_letter_code
_entity_poly.pdbx_strand_id
1 'polypeptide(L)'
;VKPQLNEAQAEFLRTIAFHPMVHNTFAPEFKPGTNIDHGLGGMLNVEDVPRKRKAGSIAWSGILNSRWWVDPKTGIAGVLIVNVRPNGDPVVVKLYDELELAVYGQLLGQAAVHSRI
;
A
#
# COMPACT_ATOMS: atom_id res chain seq x y z
N VAL A 1 -10.40 4.05 6.31
CA VAL A 1 -10.99 2.71 6.57
C VAL A 1 -10.65 2.28 7.99
N LYS A 2 -11.46 1.43 8.66
CA LYS A 2 -11.21 0.96 10.03
C LYS A 2 -10.73 -0.52 10.06
N PRO A 3 -9.85 -0.92 10.99
CA PRO A 3 -9.47 -2.32 11.24
C PRO A 3 -10.66 -3.26 11.41
N GLN A 4 -10.59 -4.48 10.89
CA GLN A 4 -11.60 -5.53 11.09
C GLN A 4 -11.07 -6.76 11.83
N LEU A 5 -9.75 -6.90 11.96
CA LEU A 5 -9.15 -8.06 12.60
C LEU A 5 -9.06 -7.88 14.12
N ASN A 6 -9.18 -8.98 14.85
CA ASN A 6 -8.73 -9.03 16.24
C ASN A 6 -7.20 -9.20 16.31
N GLU A 7 -6.64 -9.12 17.51
CA GLU A 7 -5.19 -9.14 17.73
C GLU A 7 -4.51 -10.39 17.12
N ALA A 8 -5.05 -11.58 17.39
CA ALA A 8 -4.51 -12.85 16.89
C ALA A 8 -4.57 -12.94 15.35
N GLN A 9 -5.67 -12.47 14.76
CA GLN A 9 -5.83 -12.44 13.29
C GLN A 9 -4.87 -11.44 12.64
N ALA A 10 -4.69 -10.27 13.23
CA ALA A 10 -3.77 -9.25 12.73
C ALA A 10 -2.31 -9.73 12.85
N GLU A 11 -1.96 -10.42 13.93
CA GLU A 11 -0.65 -11.06 14.09
C GLU A 11 -0.39 -12.14 13.04
N PHE A 12 -1.37 -13.00 12.79
CA PHE A 12 -1.28 -14.01 11.74
C PHE A 12 -1.12 -13.36 10.35
N LEU A 13 -1.90 -12.32 10.04
CA LEU A 13 -1.77 -11.56 8.80
C LEU A 13 -0.35 -11.00 8.64
N ARG A 14 0.19 -10.34 9.67
CA ARG A 14 1.56 -9.80 9.64
C ARG A 14 2.59 -10.90 9.40
N THR A 15 2.44 -12.04 10.07
CA THR A 15 3.34 -13.19 9.90
C THR A 15 3.38 -13.67 8.45
N ILE A 16 2.22 -13.79 7.79
CA ILE A 16 2.15 -14.21 6.39
C ILE A 16 2.64 -13.11 5.44
N ALA A 17 2.14 -11.88 5.58
CA ALA A 17 2.43 -10.77 4.68
C ALA A 17 3.90 -10.36 4.66
N PHE A 18 4.63 -10.58 5.77
CA PHE A 18 6.06 -10.29 5.88
C PHE A 18 6.95 -11.53 5.75
N HIS A 19 6.38 -12.71 5.45
CA HIS A 19 7.19 -13.89 5.18
C HIS A 19 8.00 -13.70 3.88
N PRO A 20 9.34 -13.91 3.88
CA PRO A 20 10.20 -13.55 2.75
C PRO A 20 9.80 -14.15 1.40
N MET A 21 9.23 -15.36 1.39
CA MET A 21 8.81 -16.03 0.15
C MET A 21 7.59 -15.40 -0.52
N VAL A 22 6.76 -14.66 0.20
CA VAL A 22 5.47 -14.14 -0.31
C VAL A 22 5.31 -12.65 -0.11
N HIS A 23 6.26 -11.98 0.54
CA HIS A 23 6.17 -10.56 0.85
C HIS A 23 5.86 -9.69 -0.38
N ASN A 24 6.54 -9.93 -1.50
CA ASN A 24 6.31 -9.19 -2.75
C ASN A 24 4.89 -9.40 -3.30
N THR A 25 4.25 -10.52 -3.02
CA THR A 25 2.88 -10.83 -3.46
C THR A 25 1.85 -10.07 -2.61
N PHE A 26 2.09 -9.99 -1.30
CA PHE A 26 1.16 -9.41 -0.34
C PHE A 26 1.33 -7.90 -0.13
N ALA A 27 2.53 -7.48 0.26
CA ALA A 27 2.75 -6.20 0.93
C ALA A 27 4.10 -5.53 0.62
N PRO A 28 4.56 -5.49 -0.65
CA PRO A 28 5.89 -4.97 -0.99
C PRO A 28 6.13 -3.51 -0.60
N GLU A 29 5.06 -2.72 -0.43
CA GLU A 29 5.15 -1.30 -0.06
C GLU A 29 5.40 -1.06 1.43
N PHE A 30 5.32 -2.10 2.26
CA PHE A 30 5.48 -2.00 3.70
C PHE A 30 6.80 -2.63 4.15
N LYS A 31 7.49 -1.96 5.07
CA LYS A 31 8.70 -2.52 5.67
C LYS A 31 8.31 -3.68 6.60
N PRO A 32 9.15 -4.72 6.73
CA PRO A 32 8.96 -5.74 7.77
C PRO A 32 8.75 -5.10 9.14
N GLY A 33 7.69 -5.52 9.84
CA GLY A 33 7.31 -4.98 11.14
C GLY A 33 6.33 -3.80 11.10
N THR A 34 5.99 -3.27 9.92
CA THR A 34 4.90 -2.29 9.79
C THR A 34 3.59 -2.88 10.27
N ASN A 35 2.87 -2.14 11.11
CA ASN A 35 1.56 -2.57 11.56
C ASN A 35 0.55 -2.48 10.42
N ILE A 36 -0.04 -3.64 10.09
CA ILE A 36 -1.11 -3.79 9.10
C ILE A 36 -2.29 -4.56 9.68
N ASP A 37 -3.44 -4.36 9.06
CA ASP A 37 -4.71 -5.00 9.36
C ASP A 37 -5.42 -5.34 8.03
N HIS A 38 -6.67 -5.78 8.09
CA HIS A 38 -7.53 -5.98 6.94
C HIS A 38 -8.83 -5.19 7.12
N GLY A 39 -9.19 -4.40 6.11
CA GLY A 39 -10.46 -3.68 6.03
C GLY A 39 -11.52 -4.46 5.25
N LEU A 40 -12.72 -3.92 5.13
CA LEU A 40 -13.65 -4.40 4.10
C LEU A 40 -13.12 -3.99 2.73
N GLY A 41 -12.57 -4.95 1.97
CA GLY A 41 -12.08 -4.76 0.60
C GLY A 41 -10.59 -5.07 0.37
N GLY A 42 -9.77 -5.17 1.41
CA GLY A 42 -8.32 -5.40 1.25
C GLY A 42 -7.49 -5.06 2.48
N MET A 43 -6.17 -5.02 2.29
CA MET A 43 -5.18 -4.76 3.33
C MET A 43 -5.20 -3.29 3.75
N LEU A 44 -5.09 -3.05 5.05
CA LEU A 44 -5.16 -1.73 5.68
C LEU A 44 -3.83 -1.43 6.38
N ASN A 45 -3.19 -0.29 6.09
CA ASN A 45 -2.11 0.20 6.94
C ASN A 45 -2.70 0.96 8.13
N VAL A 46 -2.23 0.65 9.33
CA VAL A 46 -2.64 1.37 10.55
C VAL A 46 -1.68 2.51 10.92
N GLU A 47 -0.51 2.55 10.28
CA GLU A 47 0.49 3.61 10.42
C GLU A 47 0.73 4.35 9.09
N ASP A 48 1.25 5.57 9.17
CA ASP A 48 1.64 6.35 7.98
C ASP A 48 2.81 5.65 7.26
N VAL A 49 2.71 5.51 5.95
CA VAL A 49 3.84 5.07 5.13
C VAL A 49 4.70 6.29 4.79
N PRO A 50 6.01 6.29 5.11
CA PRO A 50 6.86 7.44 4.86
C PRO A 50 6.81 7.92 3.41
N ARG A 51 6.53 9.22 3.22
CA ARG A 51 6.40 9.91 1.91
C ARG A 51 5.30 9.38 0.99
N LYS A 52 4.39 8.56 1.52
CA LYS A 52 3.35 7.85 0.78
C LYS A 52 2.01 7.95 1.51
N ARG A 53 1.14 6.96 1.33
CA ARG A 53 -0.20 6.90 1.90
C ARG A 53 -0.25 6.94 3.42
N LYS A 54 -1.31 7.57 3.93
CA LYS A 54 -1.53 7.79 5.36
C LYS A 54 -2.19 6.62 6.05
N ALA A 55 -2.07 6.54 7.37
CA ALA A 55 -2.75 5.54 8.19
C ALA A 55 -4.25 5.52 7.90
N GLY A 56 -4.83 4.33 7.72
CA GLY A 56 -6.23 4.14 7.36
C GLY A 56 -6.48 4.01 5.86
N SER A 57 -5.42 3.94 5.04
CA SER A 57 -5.51 3.65 3.60
C SER A 57 -5.69 2.15 3.35
N ILE A 58 -6.36 1.80 2.27
CA ILE A 58 -6.65 0.42 1.88
C ILE A 58 -6.04 0.11 0.52
N ALA A 59 -5.52 -1.10 0.34
CA ALA A 59 -4.89 -1.54 -0.89
C ALA A 59 -5.07 -3.05 -1.12
N TRP A 60 -4.90 -3.47 -2.37
CA TRP A 60 -4.88 -4.89 -2.74
C TRP A 60 -4.06 -5.14 -4.01
N SER A 61 -3.83 -6.43 -4.31
CA SER A 61 -3.11 -6.89 -5.49
C SER A 61 -3.88 -7.98 -6.24
N GLY A 62 -3.71 -8.02 -7.55
CA GLY A 62 -4.21 -9.05 -8.45
C GLY A 62 -3.12 -10.07 -8.80
N ILE A 63 -3.53 -11.26 -9.22
CA ILE A 63 -2.63 -12.39 -9.49
C ILE A 63 -1.61 -12.12 -10.62
N LEU A 64 -1.90 -11.17 -11.51
CA LEU A 64 -1.02 -10.73 -12.61
C LEU A 64 -0.24 -9.45 -12.30
N ASN A 65 -0.02 -9.16 -11.01
CA ASN A 65 0.66 -7.97 -10.48
C ASN A 65 -0.06 -6.62 -10.67
N SER A 66 -1.35 -6.58 -11.03
CA SER A 66 -2.13 -5.35 -10.90
C SER A 66 -2.27 -4.95 -9.43
N ARG A 67 -2.26 -3.66 -9.10
CA ARG A 67 -2.31 -3.15 -7.73
C ARG A 67 -3.12 -1.86 -7.65
N TRP A 68 -3.77 -1.62 -6.52
CA TRP A 68 -4.48 -0.36 -6.28
C TRP A 68 -4.39 0.03 -4.81
N TRP A 69 -4.53 1.32 -4.54
CA TRP A 69 -4.67 1.87 -3.20
C TRP A 69 -5.64 3.04 -3.16
N VAL A 70 -6.20 3.28 -1.98
CA VAL A 70 -7.05 4.43 -1.68
C VAL A 70 -6.64 5.00 -0.32
N ASP A 71 -6.34 6.29 -0.28
CA ASP A 71 -6.00 7.05 0.93
C ASP A 71 -7.05 8.13 1.20
N PRO A 72 -8.04 7.84 2.06
CA PRO A 72 -9.11 8.78 2.36
C PRO A 72 -8.64 10.06 3.05
N LYS A 73 -7.48 10.06 3.73
CA LYS A 73 -7.01 11.25 4.46
C LYS A 73 -6.43 12.29 3.53
N THR A 74 -5.75 11.86 2.47
CA THR A 74 -5.19 12.78 1.46
C THR A 74 -6.12 12.98 0.27
N GLY A 75 -7.13 12.13 0.11
CA GLY A 75 -8.02 12.12 -1.06
C GLY A 75 -7.35 11.51 -2.31
N ILE A 76 -6.19 10.86 -2.15
CA ILE A 76 -5.43 10.28 -3.25
C ILE A 76 -5.81 8.80 -3.40
N ALA A 77 -6.02 8.37 -4.65
CA ALA A 77 -6.14 6.97 -5.02
C ALA A 77 -5.27 6.70 -6.26
N GLY A 78 -4.85 5.46 -6.43
CA GLY A 78 -4.03 5.05 -7.57
C GLY A 78 -4.23 3.59 -7.95
N VAL A 79 -3.98 3.30 -9.22
CA VAL A 79 -4.03 1.96 -9.77
C VAL A 79 -2.87 1.76 -10.73
N LEU A 80 -2.18 0.62 -10.59
CA LEU A 80 -1.21 0.09 -11.53
C LEU A 80 -1.82 -1.14 -12.19
N ILE A 81 -2.03 -1.09 -13.51
CA ILE A 81 -2.57 -2.21 -14.29
C ILE A 81 -1.44 -2.78 -15.15
N VAL A 82 -1.08 -4.03 -14.87
CA VAL A 82 -0.13 -4.82 -15.67
C VAL A 82 -0.65 -6.26 -15.78
N ASN A 83 -0.11 -7.02 -16.75
CA ASN A 83 -0.41 -8.44 -16.93
C ASN A 83 0.90 -9.25 -16.91
N VAL A 84 1.54 -9.35 -15.75
CA VAL A 84 2.89 -9.95 -15.58
C VAL A 84 2.83 -11.15 -14.65
N ARG A 85 3.60 -12.21 -14.97
CA ARG A 85 3.83 -13.38 -14.12
C ARG A 85 5.34 -13.62 -13.97
N PRO A 86 5.81 -14.18 -12.83
CA PRO A 86 5.04 -14.62 -11.67
C PRO A 86 4.48 -13.46 -10.82
N ASN A 87 3.56 -13.74 -9.90
CA ASN A 87 3.12 -12.75 -8.90
C ASN A 87 4.31 -12.40 -7.98
N GLY A 88 4.43 -11.13 -7.59
CA GLY A 88 5.54 -10.64 -6.79
C GLY A 88 6.77 -10.34 -7.63
N ASP A 89 6.58 -10.07 -8.93
CA ASP A 89 7.66 -9.72 -9.84
C ASP A 89 8.41 -8.48 -9.32
N PRO A 90 9.74 -8.55 -9.14
CA PRO A 90 10.50 -7.48 -8.49
C PRO A 90 10.51 -6.18 -9.29
N VAL A 91 10.37 -6.23 -10.62
CA VAL A 91 10.29 -5.04 -11.47
C VAL A 91 8.96 -4.35 -11.27
N VAL A 92 7.86 -5.12 -11.24
CA VAL A 92 6.54 -4.54 -10.97
C VAL A 92 6.42 -4.00 -9.55
N VAL A 93 7.01 -4.68 -8.57
CA VAL A 93 7.09 -4.20 -7.18
C VAL A 93 7.80 -2.84 -7.12
N LYS A 94 8.97 -2.73 -7.77
CA LYS A 94 9.71 -1.46 -7.83
C LYS A 94 8.90 -0.37 -8.53
N LEU A 95 8.25 -0.68 -9.65
CA LEU A 95 7.39 0.26 -10.38
C LEU A 95 6.23 0.77 -9.52
N TYR A 96 5.62 -0.11 -8.73
CA TYR A 96 4.53 0.27 -7.82
C TYR A 96 5.01 1.23 -6.72
N ASP A 97 6.17 0.98 -6.13
CA ASP A 97 6.80 1.87 -5.15
C ASP A 97 7.10 3.27 -5.73
N GLU A 98 7.73 3.30 -6.91
CA GLU A 98 8.07 4.53 -7.62
C GLU A 98 6.82 5.33 -8.02
N LEU A 99 5.77 4.65 -8.49
CA LEU A 99 4.49 5.27 -8.83
C LEU A 99 3.87 5.96 -7.60
N GLU A 100 3.79 5.27 -6.48
CA GLU A 100 3.22 5.83 -5.25
C GLU A 100 4.04 7.04 -4.76
N LEU A 101 5.37 6.93 -4.74
CA LEU A 101 6.25 8.04 -4.36
C LEU A 101 6.08 9.26 -5.27
N ALA A 102 5.98 9.04 -6.58
CA ALA A 102 5.80 10.12 -7.56
C ALA A 102 4.45 10.83 -7.38
N VAL A 103 3.35 10.06 -7.22
CA VAL A 103 2.01 10.61 -7.02
C VAL A 103 1.95 11.47 -5.76
N TYR A 104 2.42 10.95 -4.62
CA TYR A 104 2.38 11.70 -3.36
C TYR A 104 3.33 12.90 -3.38
N GLY A 105 4.53 12.74 -3.97
CA GLY A 105 5.49 13.83 -4.12
C GLY A 105 4.93 14.99 -4.95
N GLN A 106 4.23 14.70 -6.05
CA GLN A 106 3.62 15.71 -6.91
C GLN A 106 2.40 16.35 -6.25
N LEU A 107 1.42 15.56 -5.82
CA LEU A 107 0.13 16.11 -5.38
C LEU A 107 0.23 16.84 -4.03
N LEU A 108 0.99 16.30 -3.06
CA LEU A 108 1.18 16.97 -1.77
C LEU A 108 2.23 18.09 -1.84
N GLY A 109 3.23 17.95 -2.73
CA GLY A 109 4.18 19.03 -3.02
C GLY A 109 3.51 20.25 -3.64
N GLN A 110 2.61 20.05 -4.60
CA GLN A 110 1.86 21.13 -5.26
C GLN A 110 0.86 21.81 -4.31
N ALA A 111 0.22 21.06 -3.41
CA ALA A 111 -0.69 21.62 -2.41
C ALA A 111 0.03 22.61 -1.46
N ALA A 112 1.28 22.31 -1.08
CA ALA A 112 2.10 23.20 -0.26
C ALA A 112 2.56 24.48 -0.99
N VAL A 113 2.60 24.46 -2.32
CA VAL A 113 2.91 25.64 -3.14
C VAL A 113 1.69 26.52 -3.32
N HIS A 114 0.51 25.93 -3.57
CA HIS A 114 -0.73 26.68 -3.78
C HIS A 114 -1.31 27.30 -2.50
N SER A 115 -0.99 26.77 -1.32
CA SER A 115 -1.42 27.36 -0.04
C SER A 115 -0.57 28.54 0.45
N ARG A 116 0.51 28.88 -0.26
CA ARG A 116 1.44 29.97 0.07
C ARG A 116 1.24 31.24 -0.78
N ILE A 117 0.16 31.30 -1.56
CA ILE A 117 -0.29 32.47 -2.32
C ILE A 117 -1.61 32.92 -1.72
#